data_AF-A0A2T0BP82-F1
#
_entry.id   AF-A0A2T0BP82-F1
#
_cell.length_a   1.000
_cell.length_b   1.000
_cell.length_c   1.000
_cell.angle_alpha   90.00
_cell.angle_beta   90.00
_cell.angle_gamma   90.00
#
_symmetry.space_group_name_H-M   'P 1'
#
loop_
_entity.id
_entity.type
_entity.pdbx_description
1 polymer ?
#
loop_
_entity_poly.entity_id
_entity_poly.type
_entity_poly.pdbx_seq_one_letter_code
_entity_poly.pdbx_strand_id
1 'polypeptide(L)'
;MKKTFGLAVGLAVLLCTSAPAYAKTTYNITRLAGTDRYETSVKIADSFQSGSLQNIILASGKDFPDALGGSVLSKKYNAPILLLNSTVDENSDALNYIKSHLSTSGNIYVLGGTSSVSDDILDHITQMGYKNITRLGGANRFDTNKYIISSLNVKTGTPIVLANGWGFADALSISSIAASKGYPIFMVNTDNLPDETKNLISTIKPSKVYVIGGQASVSQDAIDELKTQLSYLKDEDITRLGGQTRYDTSMSICENFDFNSSTAVLANGENFPDALSGSALASKLNAPIILTDGNDLSNQKTYIDKENYRNVYLLGGLGSIDLPVEYLLKAPSAVPQTEKDYVNSLKSYCESYENETSNTADELNETYTDATSTMSELNSASSIEEIRQYLDQMIQVLTSGSSSLTTYKSNLTVLRDDVSKLSVPDGLEVLNKQYLDSINKQIDSVNQSIDYTNSCIEILNSIEEGIDAQDQDKIETESQKLQDLSQEMNSITDVQDSSDIYNLYIRLTTAMDNLNQQ
;
A
#
# COMPACT_ATOMS: atom_id res chain seq x y z
N MET A 1 64.26 -42.12 -3.91
CA MET A 1 64.02 -41.78 -2.49
C MET A 1 62.57 -42.20 -2.20
N LYS A 2 62.31 -43.41 -1.72
CA LYS A 2 62.13 -43.78 -0.29
C LYS A 2 61.24 -42.74 0.43
N LYS A 3 59.95 -43.05 0.64
CA LYS A 3 59.35 -43.67 1.85
C LYS A 3 59.34 -42.66 3.01
N THR A 4 58.22 -42.32 3.66
CA THR A 4 57.31 -43.19 4.46
C THR A 4 56.04 -42.40 4.86
N PHE A 5 54.81 -42.93 4.75
CA PHE A 5 54.10 -43.84 5.68
C PHE A 5 53.76 -43.18 7.03
N GLY A 6 52.57 -43.26 7.63
CA GLY A 6 51.29 -43.95 7.38
C GLY A 6 50.17 -43.06 7.99
N LEU A 7 48.94 -43.48 8.27
CA LEU A 7 48.37 -44.77 8.56
C LEU A 7 46.84 -44.62 8.41
N ALA A 8 46.19 -45.70 8.01
CA ALA A 8 44.75 -45.80 7.89
C ALA A 8 44.04 -45.96 9.26
N VAL A 9 42.74 -45.67 9.25
CA VAL A 9 41.68 -46.16 10.16
C VAL A 9 41.73 -45.66 11.61
N GLY A 10 40.87 -44.69 11.92
CA GLY A 10 40.48 -44.34 13.29
C GLY A 10 39.36 -43.30 13.31
N LEU A 11 38.15 -43.73 13.72
CA LEU A 11 36.97 -42.92 14.02
C LEU A 11 36.25 -42.22 12.85
N ALA A 12 35.53 -43.01 12.03
CA ALA A 12 34.28 -42.54 11.43
C ALA A 12 33.13 -42.70 12.46
N VAL A 13 33.26 -42.00 13.59
CA VAL A 13 32.22 -41.88 14.62
C VAL A 13 31.82 -40.41 14.66
N LEU A 14 30.60 -40.14 14.18
CA LEU A 14 29.79 -38.95 14.44
C LEU A 14 30.47 -37.59 14.30
N LEU A 15 30.64 -37.15 13.05
CA LEU A 15 30.38 -35.75 12.71
C LEU A 15 29.23 -35.70 11.71
N CYS A 16 28.10 -36.29 12.09
CA CYS A 16 26.82 -35.74 11.67
C CYS A 16 26.69 -34.40 12.40
N THR A 17 27.29 -33.35 11.86
CA THR A 17 26.71 -32.02 12.07
C THR A 17 25.34 -32.12 11.42
N SER A 18 24.32 -32.41 12.23
CA SER A 18 22.95 -32.09 11.85
C SER A 18 22.99 -30.60 11.54
N ALA A 19 23.07 -30.24 10.26
CA ALA A 19 22.50 -28.99 9.83
C ALA A 19 21.10 -28.99 10.47
N PRO A 20 20.74 -27.98 11.28
CA PRO A 20 19.37 -27.89 11.73
C PRO A 20 18.51 -28.00 10.47
N ALA A 21 17.78 -29.10 10.36
CA ALA A 21 16.73 -29.23 9.38
C ALA A 21 15.69 -28.22 9.85
N TYR A 22 15.78 -26.99 9.35
CA TYR A 22 14.71 -26.03 9.49
C TYR A 22 13.53 -26.68 8.80
N ALA A 23 12.58 -27.17 9.60
CA ALA A 23 11.32 -27.66 9.07
C ALA A 23 10.73 -26.51 8.24
N LYS A 24 10.46 -26.77 6.96
CA LYS A 24 9.81 -25.82 6.06
C LYS A 24 8.51 -25.34 6.71
N THR A 25 8.51 -24.12 7.26
CA THR A 25 7.31 -23.55 7.88
C THR A 25 6.33 -23.26 6.75
N THR A 26 5.31 -24.11 6.61
CA THR A 26 4.20 -23.83 5.69
C THR A 26 3.16 -23.03 6.45
N TYR A 27 2.84 -21.84 5.94
CA TYR A 27 1.72 -21.03 6.42
C TYR A 27 0.49 -21.22 5.50
N ASN A 28 -0.70 -21.15 6.09
CA ASN A 28 -1.96 -21.00 5.37
C ASN A 28 -2.25 -19.51 5.22
N ILE A 29 -1.97 -18.98 4.03
CA ILE A 29 -2.12 -17.55 3.74
C ILE A 29 -3.50 -17.28 3.14
N THR A 30 -4.19 -16.27 3.68
CA THR A 30 -5.47 -15.78 3.15
C THR A 30 -5.43 -14.27 3.05
N ARG A 31 -5.45 -13.74 1.83
CA ARG A 31 -5.60 -12.31 1.60
C ARG A 31 -7.07 -11.92 1.60
N LEU A 32 -7.41 -10.88 2.36
CA LEU A 32 -8.73 -10.25 2.39
C LEU A 32 -8.59 -8.87 1.80
N ALA A 33 -9.00 -8.72 0.55
CA ALA A 33 -8.84 -7.49 -0.23
C ALA A 33 -9.97 -7.34 -1.23
N GLY A 34 -10.39 -6.09 -1.44
CA GLY A 34 -11.17 -5.67 -2.59
C GLY A 34 -10.41 -4.63 -3.40
N THR A 35 -11.08 -4.04 -4.39
CA THR A 35 -10.54 -2.98 -5.24
C THR A 35 -10.25 -1.68 -4.48
N ASP A 36 -10.95 -1.46 -3.36
CA ASP A 36 -10.74 -0.34 -2.45
C ASP A 36 -10.90 -0.75 -0.97
N ARG A 37 -10.82 0.25 -0.09
CA ARG A 37 -10.96 0.06 1.37
C ARG A 37 -12.36 -0.36 1.82
N TYR A 38 -13.39 -0.02 1.06
CA TYR A 38 -14.78 -0.30 1.40
C TYR A 38 -15.10 -1.75 1.05
N GLU A 39 -14.74 -2.18 -0.16
CA GLU A 39 -14.86 -3.59 -0.55
C GLU A 39 -13.96 -4.48 0.32
N THR A 40 -12.73 -4.05 0.63
CA THR A 40 -11.85 -4.77 1.58
C THR A 40 -12.54 -4.96 2.94
N SER A 41 -13.22 -3.94 3.47
CA SER A 41 -13.96 -4.06 4.73
C SER A 41 -15.10 -5.08 4.65
N VAL A 42 -15.76 -5.21 3.49
CA VAL A 42 -16.81 -6.23 3.25
C VAL A 42 -16.19 -7.63 3.20
N LYS A 43 -15.07 -7.84 2.51
CA LYS A 43 -14.36 -9.14 2.49
C LYS A 43 -13.89 -9.58 3.87
N ILE A 44 -13.46 -8.62 4.69
CA ILE A 44 -13.13 -8.84 6.10
C ILE A 44 -14.38 -9.24 6.89
N ALA A 45 -15.51 -8.57 6.67
CA ALA A 45 -16.77 -8.88 7.33
C ALA A 45 -17.33 -10.26 6.92
N ASP A 46 -17.22 -10.66 5.65
CA ASP A 46 -17.58 -12.02 5.19
C ASP A 46 -16.74 -13.08 5.91
N SER A 47 -15.44 -12.82 6.10
CA SER A 47 -14.53 -13.70 6.84
C SER A 47 -14.77 -13.69 8.35
N PHE A 48 -15.33 -12.60 8.89
CA PHE A 48 -15.73 -12.50 10.29
C PHE A 48 -16.86 -13.47 10.63
N GLN A 49 -17.88 -13.54 9.77
CA GLN A 49 -18.96 -14.51 9.86
C GLN A 49 -19.77 -14.59 8.56
N SER A 50 -19.91 -15.78 7.98
CA SER A 50 -20.64 -16.02 6.73
C SER A 50 -22.17 -16.17 6.87
N GLY A 51 -22.69 -16.15 8.09
CA GLY A 51 -24.11 -16.36 8.40
C GLY A 51 -24.74 -15.17 9.13
N SER A 52 -26.01 -15.30 9.52
CA SER A 52 -26.77 -14.19 10.11
C SER A 52 -26.11 -13.62 11.38
N LEU A 53 -25.95 -12.31 11.39
CA LEU A 53 -25.46 -11.48 12.49
C LEU A 53 -26.63 -10.90 13.28
N GLN A 54 -26.34 -10.53 14.53
CA GLN A 54 -27.27 -9.77 15.37
C GLN A 54 -26.91 -8.28 15.42
N ASN A 55 -25.66 -7.94 15.10
CA ASN A 55 -25.10 -6.61 15.25
C ASN A 55 -24.13 -6.34 14.09
N ILE A 56 -24.15 -5.11 13.56
CA ILE A 56 -23.15 -4.58 12.62
C ILE A 56 -22.67 -3.23 13.14
N ILE A 57 -21.39 -2.92 12.96
CA ILE A 57 -20.81 -1.62 13.26
C ILE A 57 -20.49 -0.91 11.94
N LEU A 58 -20.85 0.36 11.84
CA LEU A 58 -20.58 1.24 10.71
C LEU A 58 -19.63 2.35 11.15
N ALA A 59 -18.62 2.62 10.34
CA ALA A 59 -17.66 3.70 10.57
C ALA A 59 -17.30 4.39 9.25
N SER A 60 -16.76 5.60 9.32
CA SER A 60 -16.21 6.24 8.12
C SER A 60 -14.99 5.48 7.61
N GLY A 61 -14.90 5.25 6.30
CA GLY A 61 -13.66 4.81 5.66
C GLY A 61 -12.74 5.97 5.28
N LYS A 62 -13.17 7.22 5.44
CA LYS A 62 -12.42 8.43 5.04
C LYS A 62 -11.52 8.96 6.14
N ASP A 63 -11.91 8.78 7.39
CA ASP A 63 -11.12 9.18 8.56
C ASP A 63 -11.22 8.10 9.66
N PHE A 64 -10.21 8.04 10.53
CA PHE A 64 -10.02 6.97 11.51
C PHE A 64 -10.48 7.25 12.96
N PRO A 65 -10.48 8.49 13.50
CA PRO A 65 -10.54 8.71 14.95
C PRO A 65 -11.79 8.14 15.59
N ASP A 66 -12.94 8.27 14.94
CA ASP A 66 -14.21 7.82 15.52
C ASP A 66 -14.28 6.30 15.76
N ALA A 67 -13.43 5.52 15.09
CA ALA A 67 -13.48 4.07 15.12
C ALA A 67 -12.29 3.38 15.82
N LEU A 68 -11.27 4.10 16.30
CA LEU A 68 -10.09 3.44 16.92
C LEU A 68 -10.43 2.61 18.16
N GLY A 69 -11.52 2.92 18.87
CA GLY A 69 -12.04 2.11 19.98
C GLY A 69 -13.05 1.03 19.57
N GLY A 70 -13.34 0.90 18.27
CA GLY A 70 -14.42 0.08 17.72
C GLY A 70 -14.19 -1.42 17.85
N SER A 71 -12.95 -1.89 17.93
CA SER A 71 -12.64 -3.33 18.07
C SER A 71 -13.22 -3.92 19.36
N VAL A 72 -13.18 -3.17 20.46
CA VAL A 72 -13.71 -3.59 21.77
C VAL A 72 -15.24 -3.70 21.71
N LEU A 73 -15.89 -2.77 21.00
CA LEU A 73 -17.32 -2.79 20.73
C LEU A 73 -17.69 -3.99 19.85
N SER A 74 -16.91 -4.23 18.79
CA SER A 74 -17.03 -5.37 17.88
C SER A 74 -16.98 -6.69 18.64
N LYS A 75 -16.01 -6.87 19.53
CA LYS A 75 -15.90 -8.08 20.36
C LYS A 75 -17.07 -8.22 21.33
N LYS A 76 -17.49 -7.13 21.99
CA LYS A 76 -18.62 -7.15 22.93
C LYS A 76 -19.92 -7.60 22.25
N TYR A 77 -20.20 -7.08 21.05
CA TYR A 77 -21.45 -7.33 20.34
C TYR A 77 -21.34 -8.41 19.25
N ASN A 78 -20.18 -9.04 19.09
CA ASN A 78 -19.89 -9.98 18.00
C ASN A 78 -20.32 -9.41 16.64
N ALA A 79 -19.80 -8.23 16.31
CA ALA A 79 -20.19 -7.45 15.14
C ALA A 79 -18.98 -7.14 14.25
N PRO A 80 -19.04 -7.33 12.91
CA PRO A 80 -18.02 -6.80 12.02
C PRO A 80 -18.10 -5.28 11.96
N ILE A 81 -17.01 -4.65 11.49
CA ILE A 81 -16.94 -3.22 11.20
C ILE A 81 -16.93 -3.05 9.69
N LEU A 82 -17.97 -2.41 9.14
CA LEU A 82 -18.03 -1.99 7.75
C LEU A 82 -17.62 -0.52 7.64
N LEU A 83 -16.83 -0.22 6.61
CA LEU A 83 -16.40 1.14 6.32
C LEU A 83 -17.33 1.75 5.28
N LEU A 84 -17.72 3.00 5.52
CA LEU A 84 -18.62 3.74 4.65
C LEU A 84 -17.93 4.91 3.96
N ASN A 85 -18.27 5.11 2.69
CA ASN A 85 -18.01 6.32 1.93
C ASN A 85 -19.12 7.36 2.16
N SER A 86 -19.14 8.44 1.37
CA SER A 86 -19.86 9.68 1.68
C SER A 86 -21.36 9.61 1.33
N THR A 87 -21.72 8.83 0.30
CA THR A 87 -23.08 8.80 -0.25
C THR A 87 -23.66 7.38 -0.27
N VAL A 88 -24.98 7.26 -0.40
CA VAL A 88 -25.66 5.94 -0.46
C VAL A 88 -25.15 5.09 -1.61
N ASP A 89 -24.98 5.67 -2.80
CA ASP A 89 -24.57 4.94 -4.01
C ASP A 89 -23.14 4.39 -3.91
N GLU A 90 -22.23 5.13 -3.28
CA GLU A 90 -20.86 4.68 -3.03
C GLU A 90 -20.76 3.56 -1.98
N ASN A 91 -21.87 3.24 -1.30
CA ASN A 91 -21.92 2.27 -0.20
C ASN A 91 -22.72 1.00 -0.56
N SER A 92 -22.94 0.73 -1.85
CA SER A 92 -23.74 -0.41 -2.32
C SER A 92 -23.30 -1.75 -1.70
N ASP A 93 -22.00 -1.99 -1.58
CA ASP A 93 -21.47 -3.27 -1.07
C ASP A 93 -21.73 -3.43 0.43
N ALA A 94 -21.54 -2.38 1.22
CA ALA A 94 -21.87 -2.39 2.64
C ALA A 94 -23.38 -2.56 2.87
N LEU A 95 -24.22 -1.87 2.09
CA LEU A 95 -25.68 -1.99 2.18
C LEU A 95 -26.16 -3.39 1.78
N ASN A 96 -25.59 -3.99 0.74
CA ASN A 96 -25.85 -5.36 0.33
C ASN A 96 -25.40 -6.37 1.40
N TYR A 97 -24.26 -6.15 2.04
CA TYR A 97 -23.79 -6.97 3.15
C TYR A 97 -24.78 -6.91 4.32
N ILE A 98 -25.24 -5.71 4.73
CA ILE A 98 -26.24 -5.54 5.79
C ILE A 98 -27.51 -6.33 5.45
N LYS A 99 -28.02 -6.19 4.22
CA LYS A 99 -29.22 -6.89 3.74
C LYS A 99 -29.09 -8.42 3.81
N SER A 100 -27.91 -8.93 3.49
CA SER A 100 -27.64 -10.37 3.38
C SER A 100 -27.38 -11.02 4.74
N HIS A 101 -26.82 -10.28 5.70
CA HIS A 101 -26.34 -10.83 6.96
C HIS A 101 -27.11 -10.36 8.19
N LEU A 102 -27.84 -9.25 8.14
CA LEU A 102 -28.56 -8.70 9.30
C LEU A 102 -30.07 -8.81 9.10
N SER A 103 -30.76 -9.45 10.05
CA SER A 103 -32.22 -9.37 10.15
C SER A 103 -32.65 -7.91 10.39
N THR A 104 -33.83 -7.50 9.92
CA THR A 104 -34.38 -6.15 10.18
C THR A 104 -34.62 -5.85 11.66
N SER A 105 -34.64 -6.89 12.51
CA SER A 105 -34.66 -6.77 13.97
C SER A 105 -33.28 -6.64 14.62
N GLY A 106 -32.20 -6.80 13.85
CA GLY A 106 -30.81 -6.69 14.32
C GLY A 106 -30.41 -5.24 14.59
N ASN A 107 -29.27 -5.06 15.27
CA ASN A 107 -28.80 -3.74 15.69
C ASN A 107 -27.68 -3.22 14.78
N ILE A 108 -27.69 -1.91 14.55
CA ILE A 108 -26.64 -1.20 13.82
C ILE A 108 -26.05 -0.14 14.74
N TYR A 109 -24.74 -0.19 14.96
CA TYR A 109 -24.01 0.81 15.74
C TYR A 109 -23.21 1.68 14.80
N VAL A 110 -23.35 3.00 14.91
CA VAL A 110 -22.66 3.96 14.04
C VAL A 110 -21.59 4.67 14.86
N LEU A 111 -20.33 4.57 14.46
CA LEU A 111 -19.22 5.25 15.12
C LEU A 111 -18.98 6.60 14.44
N GLY A 112 -19.13 7.68 15.21
CA GLY A 112 -18.92 9.04 14.73
C GLY A 112 -20.19 9.85 14.47
N GLY A 113 -19.97 11.16 14.33
CA GLY A 113 -21.02 12.14 14.07
C GLY A 113 -21.54 12.10 12.63
N THR A 114 -22.45 13.03 12.31
CA THR A 114 -23.08 13.15 10.99
C THR A 114 -22.09 13.52 9.88
N SER A 115 -20.96 14.15 10.23
CA SER A 115 -19.85 14.40 9.29
C SER A 115 -19.08 13.15 8.88
N SER A 116 -19.10 12.11 9.73
CA SER A 116 -18.35 10.87 9.52
C SER A 116 -19.21 9.81 8.81
N VAL A 117 -20.47 9.70 9.23
CA VAL A 117 -21.52 8.88 8.61
C VAL A 117 -22.77 9.73 8.53
N SER A 118 -23.19 10.11 7.32
CA SER A 118 -24.30 11.05 7.09
C SER A 118 -25.65 10.46 7.50
N ASP A 119 -26.60 11.33 7.84
CA ASP A 119 -27.97 10.90 8.16
C ASP A 119 -28.68 10.35 6.91
N ASP A 120 -28.35 10.81 5.70
CA ASP A 120 -28.88 10.27 4.44
C ASP A 120 -28.64 8.75 4.31
N ILE A 121 -27.45 8.27 4.71
CA ILE A 121 -27.14 6.83 4.72
C ILE A 121 -28.00 6.10 5.75
N LEU A 122 -28.18 6.68 6.95
CA LEU A 122 -28.97 6.05 8.02
C LEU A 122 -30.48 6.05 7.70
N ASP A 123 -30.97 7.09 7.04
CA ASP A 123 -32.34 7.17 6.55
C ASP A 123 -32.58 6.12 5.47
N HIS A 124 -31.64 5.91 4.56
CA HIS A 124 -31.71 4.82 3.57
C HIS A 124 -31.75 3.45 4.25
N ILE A 125 -30.87 3.19 5.23
CA ILE A 125 -30.88 1.94 6.02
C ILE A 125 -32.22 1.77 6.77
N THR A 126 -32.81 2.85 7.28
CA THR A 126 -34.12 2.82 7.93
C THR A 126 -35.23 2.47 6.94
N GLN A 127 -35.18 3.01 5.72
CA GLN A 127 -36.12 2.69 4.63
C GLN A 127 -36.00 1.23 4.18
N MET A 128 -34.81 0.62 4.29
CA MET A 128 -34.61 -0.83 4.09
C MET A 128 -35.25 -1.69 5.18
N GLY A 129 -35.74 -1.09 6.28
CA GLY A 129 -36.50 -1.75 7.35
C GLY A 129 -35.76 -1.93 8.67
N TYR A 130 -34.51 -1.46 8.78
CA TYR A 130 -33.70 -1.56 9.99
C TYR A 130 -34.01 -0.41 10.94
N LYS A 131 -34.62 -0.71 12.11
CA LYS A 131 -35.07 0.33 13.06
C LYS A 131 -34.16 0.52 14.27
N ASN A 132 -33.30 -0.45 14.55
CA ASN A 132 -32.46 -0.45 15.76
C ASN A 132 -31.08 0.13 15.44
N ILE A 133 -31.02 1.43 15.17
CA ILE A 133 -29.77 2.15 14.85
C ILE A 133 -29.36 3.00 16.06
N THR A 134 -28.12 2.82 16.54
CA THR A 134 -27.54 3.58 17.65
C THR A 134 -26.30 4.32 17.20
N ARG A 135 -26.34 5.66 17.16
CA ARG A 135 -25.16 6.48 16.90
C ARG A 135 -24.36 6.71 18.17
N LEU A 136 -23.08 6.36 18.12
CA LEU A 136 -22.06 6.60 19.15
C LEU A 136 -21.09 7.64 18.57
N GLY A 137 -21.53 8.90 18.52
CA GLY A 137 -20.79 9.99 17.88
C GLY A 137 -20.89 11.28 18.69
N GLY A 138 -19.75 11.96 18.84
CA GLY A 138 -19.62 13.18 19.63
C GLY A 138 -19.27 14.43 18.83
N ALA A 139 -19.04 15.54 19.55
CA ALA A 139 -18.58 16.79 18.92
C ALA A 139 -17.13 16.70 18.43
N ASN A 140 -16.37 15.75 18.98
CA ASN A 140 -14.99 15.48 18.61
C ASN A 140 -14.67 13.98 18.85
N ARG A 141 -13.46 13.56 18.46
CA ARG A 141 -12.98 12.17 18.60
C ARG A 141 -12.99 11.65 20.05
N PHE A 142 -12.73 12.50 21.03
CA PHE A 142 -12.70 12.14 22.45
C PHE A 142 -14.12 11.93 22.99
N ASP A 143 -15.07 12.76 22.56
CA ASP A 143 -16.49 12.53 22.84
C ASP A 143 -17.03 11.26 22.18
N THR A 144 -16.67 10.99 20.92
CA THR A 144 -17.01 9.73 20.25
C THR A 144 -16.45 8.54 21.04
N ASN A 145 -15.18 8.61 21.42
CA ASN A 145 -14.52 7.58 22.25
C ASN A 145 -15.25 7.40 23.60
N LYS A 146 -15.67 8.48 24.26
CA LYS A 146 -16.48 8.43 25.48
C LYS A 146 -17.80 7.68 25.29
N TYR A 147 -18.52 7.92 24.20
CA TYR A 147 -19.77 7.20 23.90
C TYR A 147 -19.55 5.71 23.64
N ILE A 148 -18.49 5.37 22.89
CA ILE A 148 -18.10 3.97 22.67
C ILE A 148 -17.84 3.30 24.01
N ILE A 149 -16.96 3.85 24.85
CA ILE A 149 -16.59 3.27 26.15
C ILE A 149 -17.80 3.15 27.08
N SER A 150 -18.66 4.18 27.10
CA SER A 150 -19.88 4.16 27.91
C SER A 150 -20.82 3.02 27.52
N SER A 151 -20.92 2.71 26.22
CA SER A 151 -21.71 1.57 25.73
C SER A 151 -21.14 0.22 26.12
N LEU A 152 -19.86 0.14 26.54
CA LEU A 152 -19.19 -1.11 26.93
C LEU A 152 -19.59 -1.61 28.33
N ASN A 153 -20.20 -0.79 29.19
CA ASN A 153 -20.52 -1.15 30.58
C ASN A 153 -19.30 -1.72 31.33
N VAL A 154 -18.17 -1.01 31.21
CA VAL A 154 -16.88 -1.45 31.77
C VAL A 154 -16.98 -1.56 33.30
N LYS A 155 -16.50 -2.67 33.86
CA LYS A 155 -16.54 -2.91 35.30
C LYS A 155 -15.45 -2.11 36.02
N THR A 156 -15.72 -1.75 37.28
CA THR A 156 -14.70 -1.15 38.14
C THR A 156 -13.50 -2.08 38.28
N GLY A 157 -12.28 -1.54 38.20
CA GLY A 157 -11.03 -2.30 38.28
C GLY A 157 -10.54 -2.87 36.96
N THR A 158 -11.33 -2.82 35.87
CA THR A 158 -10.87 -3.31 34.56
C THR A 158 -9.64 -2.53 34.08
N PRO A 159 -8.55 -3.20 33.64
CA PRO A 159 -7.42 -2.53 33.02
C PRO A 159 -7.83 -1.73 31.78
N ILE A 160 -7.12 -0.63 31.52
CA ILE A 160 -7.41 0.25 30.39
C ILE A 160 -6.19 0.43 29.49
N VAL A 161 -6.44 0.85 28.26
CA VAL A 161 -5.42 1.21 27.28
C VAL A 161 -5.50 2.70 27.02
N LEU A 162 -4.37 3.42 27.01
CA LEU A 162 -4.25 4.79 26.54
C LEU A 162 -3.49 4.81 25.23
N ALA A 163 -4.03 5.48 24.22
CA ALA A 163 -3.37 5.72 22.96
C ALA A 163 -3.63 7.17 22.51
N ASN A 164 -2.70 7.73 21.73
CA ASN A 164 -2.87 9.08 21.20
C ASN A 164 -4.07 9.12 20.23
N GLY A 165 -4.98 10.08 20.39
CA GLY A 165 -6.17 10.23 19.55
C GLY A 165 -5.90 10.77 18.15
N TRP A 166 -4.70 11.28 17.88
CA TRP A 166 -4.27 11.91 16.62
C TRP A 166 -3.46 10.99 15.72
N GLY A 167 -2.97 9.86 16.22
CA GLY A 167 -2.30 8.82 15.45
C GLY A 167 -3.05 7.50 15.53
N PHE A 168 -3.18 6.79 14.41
CA PHE A 168 -3.96 5.54 14.36
C PHE A 168 -3.14 4.30 14.73
N ALA A 169 -1.85 4.25 14.37
CA ALA A 169 -1.09 2.99 14.36
C ALA A 169 -0.93 2.36 15.76
N ASP A 170 -0.70 3.19 16.78
CA ASP A 170 -0.61 2.75 18.17
C ASP A 170 -1.92 2.12 18.65
N ALA A 171 -3.06 2.79 18.41
CA ALA A 171 -4.37 2.26 18.79
C ALA A 171 -4.78 1.01 18.00
N LEU A 172 -4.44 0.95 16.69
CA LEU A 172 -4.75 -0.21 15.87
C LEU A 172 -3.91 -1.44 16.23
N SER A 173 -2.64 -1.27 16.57
CA SER A 173 -1.76 -2.38 16.94
C SER A 173 -2.16 -3.06 18.27
N ILE A 174 -2.74 -2.33 19.22
CA ILE A 174 -3.28 -2.91 20.47
C ILE A 174 -4.74 -3.38 20.34
N SER A 175 -5.42 -3.02 19.25
CA SER A 175 -6.88 -3.12 19.12
C SER A 175 -7.42 -4.53 19.35
N SER A 176 -6.75 -5.56 18.83
CA SER A 176 -7.21 -6.95 18.96
C SER A 176 -7.02 -7.51 20.37
N ILE A 177 -5.93 -7.13 21.04
CA ILE A 177 -5.67 -7.46 22.45
C ILE A 177 -6.66 -6.77 23.37
N ALA A 178 -6.83 -5.45 23.20
CA ALA A 178 -7.73 -4.66 24.01
C ALA A 178 -9.15 -5.25 23.95
N ALA A 179 -9.62 -5.57 22.75
CA ALA A 179 -10.90 -6.22 22.55
C ALA A 179 -10.97 -7.61 23.19
N SER A 180 -9.98 -8.47 22.95
CA SER A 180 -9.94 -9.85 23.48
C SER A 180 -9.96 -9.89 25.01
N LYS A 181 -9.25 -8.96 25.66
CA LYS A 181 -9.20 -8.84 27.13
C LYS A 181 -10.33 -7.99 27.72
N GLY A 182 -11.11 -7.31 26.88
CA GLY A 182 -12.16 -6.38 27.31
C GLY A 182 -11.63 -5.09 27.93
N TYR A 183 -10.41 -4.67 27.56
CA TYR A 183 -9.81 -3.41 27.99
C TYR A 183 -10.28 -2.29 27.08
N PRO A 184 -10.99 -1.26 27.58
CA PRO A 184 -11.38 -0.14 26.75
C PRO A 184 -10.15 0.67 26.33
N ILE A 185 -10.17 1.16 25.08
CA ILE A 185 -9.14 2.02 24.52
C ILE A 185 -9.58 3.47 24.71
N PHE A 186 -8.84 4.21 25.52
CA PHE A 186 -9.01 5.64 25.74
C PHE A 186 -8.09 6.44 24.84
N MET A 187 -8.65 7.47 24.23
CA MET A 187 -7.88 8.47 23.49
C MET A 187 -7.39 9.58 24.39
N VAL A 188 -6.12 9.96 24.21
CA VAL A 188 -5.49 11.09 24.89
C VAL A 188 -4.82 12.03 23.89
N ASN A 189 -4.50 13.24 24.31
CA ASN A 189 -3.57 14.10 23.58
C ASN A 189 -2.13 13.65 23.84
N THR A 190 -1.18 14.24 23.13
CA THR A 190 0.24 13.94 23.36
C THR A 190 0.65 14.29 24.79
N ASP A 191 0.22 15.44 25.31
CA ASP A 191 0.72 16.02 26.55
C ASP A 191 -0.30 16.11 27.68
N ASN A 192 -1.56 15.73 27.44
CA ASN A 192 -2.63 15.81 28.44
C ASN A 192 -3.77 14.81 28.22
N LEU A 193 -4.58 14.63 29.27
CA LEU A 193 -5.83 13.87 29.23
C LEU A 193 -7.03 14.80 29.00
N PRO A 194 -7.81 14.59 27.93
CA PRO A 194 -9.09 15.28 27.74
C PRO A 194 -10.03 15.09 28.94
N ASP A 195 -10.88 16.09 29.21
CA ASP A 195 -11.82 16.05 30.34
C ASP A 195 -12.81 14.88 30.23
N GLU A 196 -13.23 14.54 29.01
CA GLU A 196 -14.05 13.38 28.67
C GLU A 196 -13.39 12.08 29.15
N THR A 197 -12.08 11.97 28.96
CA THR A 197 -11.26 10.81 29.33
C THR A 197 -11.08 10.74 30.85
N LYS A 198 -10.75 11.86 31.52
CA LYS A 198 -10.55 11.92 32.98
C LYS A 198 -11.78 11.44 33.76
N ASN A 199 -12.96 11.88 33.34
CA ASN A 199 -14.22 11.56 34.01
C ASN A 199 -14.54 10.05 33.94
N LEU A 200 -14.36 9.44 32.77
CA LEU A 200 -14.60 8.01 32.58
C LEU A 200 -13.58 7.15 33.33
N ILE A 201 -12.29 7.49 33.23
CA ILE A 201 -11.22 6.75 33.90
C ILE A 201 -11.44 6.72 35.43
N SER A 202 -11.89 7.83 36.01
CA SER A 202 -12.20 7.92 37.45
C SER A 202 -13.38 7.05 37.88
N THR A 203 -14.31 6.76 36.97
CA THR A 203 -15.45 5.87 37.21
C THR A 203 -15.03 4.40 37.14
N ILE A 204 -14.19 4.06 36.15
CA ILE A 204 -13.68 2.69 35.97
C ILE A 204 -12.70 2.31 37.08
N LYS A 205 -11.92 3.26 37.62
CA LYS A 205 -10.87 3.00 38.61
C LYS A 205 -10.02 1.78 38.20
N PRO A 206 -9.33 1.85 37.05
CA PRO A 206 -8.58 0.72 36.51
C PRO A 206 -7.55 0.21 37.51
N SER A 207 -7.29 -1.11 37.51
CA SER A 207 -6.19 -1.70 38.29
C SER A 207 -4.84 -1.61 37.60
N LYS A 208 -4.84 -1.38 36.28
CA LYS A 208 -3.64 -1.31 35.44
C LYS A 208 -3.91 -0.44 34.21
N VAL A 209 -2.91 0.30 33.78
CA VAL A 209 -2.95 1.14 32.58
C VAL A 209 -1.85 0.70 31.62
N TYR A 210 -2.22 0.44 30.36
CA TYR A 210 -1.28 0.23 29.28
C TYR A 210 -1.20 1.50 28.43
N VAL A 211 -0.03 2.10 28.33
CA VAL A 211 0.22 3.28 27.49
C VAL A 211 0.86 2.80 26.20
N ILE A 212 0.20 3.04 25.07
CA ILE A 212 0.67 2.55 23.77
C ILE A 212 1.31 3.69 22.99
N GLY A 213 2.51 3.42 22.49
CA GLY A 213 3.35 4.39 21.79
C GLY A 213 4.48 4.95 22.66
N GLY A 214 5.48 5.51 21.98
CA GLY A 214 6.60 6.21 22.60
C GLY A 214 6.21 7.55 23.23
N GLN A 215 7.17 8.25 23.84
CA GLN A 215 6.94 9.55 24.48
C GLN A 215 6.49 10.65 23.50
N ALA A 216 6.84 10.54 22.22
CA ALA A 216 6.34 11.45 21.18
C ALA A 216 4.83 11.28 20.91
N SER A 217 4.27 10.11 21.20
CA SER A 217 2.85 9.79 21.06
C SER A 217 2.10 10.12 22.34
N VAL A 218 2.56 9.64 23.49
CA VAL A 218 2.01 10.00 24.81
C VAL A 218 3.18 10.41 25.71
N SER A 219 3.32 11.70 25.99
CA SER A 219 4.45 12.27 26.73
C SER A 219 4.43 11.88 28.20
N GLN A 220 5.49 12.25 28.93
CA GLN A 220 5.53 12.06 30.36
C GLN A 220 4.50 12.94 31.09
N ASP A 221 4.21 14.14 30.58
CA ASP A 221 3.25 15.08 31.17
C ASP A 221 1.83 14.48 31.22
N ALA A 222 1.39 13.81 30.15
CA ALA A 222 0.11 13.10 30.13
C ALA A 222 0.08 11.97 31.18
N ILE A 223 1.20 11.27 31.39
CA ILE A 223 1.29 10.22 32.40
C ILE A 223 1.31 10.78 33.82
N ASP A 224 1.95 11.93 34.04
CA ASP A 224 1.96 12.59 35.34
C ASP A 224 0.57 13.16 35.69
N GLU A 225 -0.17 13.69 34.70
CA GLU A 225 -1.59 14.05 34.86
C GLU A 225 -2.44 12.81 35.20
N LEU A 226 -2.25 11.68 34.49
CA LEU A 226 -2.93 10.42 34.79
C LEU A 226 -2.65 9.95 36.22
N LYS A 227 -1.38 10.00 36.67
CA LYS A 227 -0.99 9.61 38.05
C LYS A 227 -1.62 10.52 39.09
N THR A 228 -1.76 11.81 38.77
CA THR A 228 -2.47 12.76 39.64
C THR A 228 -3.95 12.41 39.74
N GLN A 229 -4.59 12.09 38.60
CA GLN A 229 -5.99 11.69 38.55
C GLN A 229 -6.25 10.34 39.24
N LEU A 230 -5.30 9.41 39.14
CA LEU A 230 -5.36 8.04 39.65
C LEU A 230 -4.29 7.80 40.72
N SER A 231 -4.28 8.60 41.77
CA SER A 231 -3.23 8.59 42.81
C SER A 231 -3.10 7.27 43.59
N TYR A 232 -3.99 6.31 43.38
CA TYR A 232 -3.92 4.97 43.97
C TYR A 232 -3.10 3.99 43.12
N LEU A 233 -2.84 4.30 41.85
CA LEU A 233 -1.95 3.52 40.98
C LEU A 233 -0.50 3.83 41.29
N LYS A 234 0.33 2.79 41.24
CA LYS A 234 1.78 2.91 41.33
C LYS A 234 2.40 2.86 39.93
N ASP A 235 3.69 3.18 39.83
CA ASP A 235 4.44 3.08 38.58
C ASP A 235 4.41 1.68 37.96
N GLU A 236 4.41 0.62 38.79
CA GLU A 236 4.30 -0.78 38.35
C GLU A 236 2.94 -1.13 37.70
N ASP A 237 1.90 -0.34 37.99
CA ASP A 237 0.57 -0.48 37.42
C ASP A 237 0.41 0.27 36.09
N ILE A 238 1.43 1.01 35.65
CA ILE A 238 1.44 1.77 34.38
C ILE A 238 2.53 1.21 33.48
N THR A 239 2.14 0.44 32.47
CA THR A 239 3.07 -0.20 31.53
C THR A 239 3.04 0.53 30.19
N ARG A 240 4.18 1.05 29.74
CA ARG A 240 4.32 1.60 28.39
C ARG A 240 4.80 0.53 27.42
N LEU A 241 4.13 0.43 26.27
CA LEU A 241 4.50 -0.43 25.14
C LEU A 241 4.66 0.44 23.90
N GLY A 242 5.89 0.63 23.43
CA GLY A 242 6.19 1.52 22.31
C GLY A 242 7.62 1.38 21.84
N GLY A 243 7.86 1.72 20.57
CA GLY A 243 9.18 1.70 19.94
C GLY A 243 9.45 2.93 19.08
N GLN A 244 10.52 2.89 18.28
CA GLN A 244 10.93 4.01 17.43
C GLN A 244 9.97 4.19 16.25
N THR A 245 9.46 3.08 15.72
CA THR A 245 8.49 3.07 14.63
C THR A 245 7.16 2.46 15.08
N ARG A 246 6.13 2.62 14.24
CA ARG A 246 4.83 1.95 14.42
C ARG A 246 4.95 0.42 14.41
N TYR A 247 5.93 -0.10 13.69
CA TYR A 247 6.22 -1.54 13.60
C TYR A 247 6.85 -2.05 14.89
N ASP A 248 7.80 -1.30 15.46
CA ASP A 248 8.39 -1.62 16.75
C ASP A 248 7.36 -1.58 17.89
N THR A 249 6.46 -0.59 17.86
CA THR A 249 5.33 -0.53 18.82
C THR A 249 4.42 -1.75 18.68
N SER A 250 4.07 -2.14 17.45
CA SER A 250 3.29 -3.35 17.18
C SER A 250 3.99 -4.61 17.71
N MET A 251 5.31 -4.75 17.51
CA MET A 251 6.09 -5.88 18.05
C MET A 251 6.16 -5.85 19.59
N SER A 252 6.39 -4.69 20.20
CA SER A 252 6.40 -4.54 21.67
C SER A 252 5.08 -4.99 22.31
N ILE A 253 3.95 -4.70 21.66
CA ILE A 253 2.63 -5.20 22.10
C ILE A 253 2.56 -6.71 21.97
N CYS A 254 2.94 -7.24 20.81
CA CYS A 254 2.86 -8.67 20.51
C CYS A 254 3.74 -9.52 21.45
N GLU A 255 4.89 -8.99 21.89
CA GLU A 255 5.78 -9.67 22.83
C GLU A 255 5.30 -9.59 24.28
N ASN A 256 4.49 -8.59 24.62
CA ASN A 256 3.99 -8.39 25.99
C ASN A 256 2.69 -9.16 26.28
N PHE A 257 1.97 -9.64 25.25
CA PHE A 257 0.70 -10.32 25.42
C PHE A 257 0.67 -11.67 24.72
N ASP A 258 0.24 -12.70 25.45
CA ASP A 258 -0.03 -14.01 24.86
C ASP A 258 -1.36 -14.02 24.11
N PHE A 259 -1.33 -14.62 22.92
CA PHE A 259 -2.52 -14.91 22.12
C PHE A 259 -2.81 -16.41 22.15
N ASN A 260 -4.06 -16.77 22.48
CA ASN A 260 -4.51 -18.14 22.38
C ASN A 260 -5.06 -18.41 20.96
N SER A 261 -4.17 -18.35 19.97
CA SER A 261 -4.49 -18.55 18.56
C SER A 261 -3.29 -19.09 17.80
N SER A 262 -3.54 -19.88 16.76
CA SER A 262 -2.54 -20.24 15.74
C SER A 262 -2.58 -19.31 14.54
N THR A 263 -3.26 -18.17 14.68
CA THR A 263 -3.49 -17.21 13.60
C THR A 263 -2.82 -15.87 13.91
N ALA A 264 -2.19 -15.27 12.90
CA ALA A 264 -1.75 -13.88 12.90
C ALA A 264 -2.51 -13.09 11.83
N VAL A 265 -2.72 -11.79 12.07
CA VAL A 265 -3.32 -10.88 11.09
C VAL A 265 -2.31 -9.78 10.78
N LEU A 266 -1.91 -9.67 9.52
CA LEU A 266 -1.00 -8.65 9.02
C LEU A 266 -1.78 -7.52 8.37
N ALA A 267 -1.41 -6.28 8.68
CA ALA A 267 -1.96 -5.09 8.05
C ALA A 267 -0.85 -4.06 7.77
N ASN A 268 -1.07 -3.24 6.75
CA ASN A 268 -0.19 -2.12 6.46
C ASN A 268 -0.27 -1.11 7.61
N GLY A 269 0.90 -0.62 8.07
CA GLY A 269 0.98 0.37 9.14
C GLY A 269 0.90 1.80 8.65
N GLU A 270 1.19 2.10 7.38
CA GLU A 270 1.16 3.44 6.77
C GLU A 270 -0.25 3.95 6.46
N ASN A 271 -1.24 3.05 6.40
CA ASN A 271 -2.65 3.40 6.22
C ASN A 271 -3.57 2.66 7.20
N PHE A 272 -4.74 3.21 7.51
CA PHE A 272 -5.61 2.74 8.59
C PHE A 272 -6.78 1.80 8.22
N PRO A 273 -7.46 1.90 7.05
CA PRO A 273 -8.78 1.30 6.85
C PRO A 273 -8.81 -0.22 7.00
N ASP A 274 -7.80 -0.90 6.44
CA ASP A 274 -7.71 -2.36 6.42
C ASP A 274 -7.50 -2.89 7.85
N ALA A 275 -6.58 -2.29 8.61
CA ALA A 275 -6.34 -2.62 10.01
C ALA A 275 -7.56 -2.29 10.91
N LEU A 276 -8.25 -1.18 10.64
CA LEU A 276 -9.42 -0.73 11.40
C LEU A 276 -10.56 -1.76 11.30
N SER A 277 -10.96 -2.12 10.08
CA SER A 277 -11.99 -3.15 9.86
C SER A 277 -11.50 -4.54 10.27
N GLY A 278 -10.23 -4.85 9.97
CA GLY A 278 -9.55 -6.07 10.34
C GLY A 278 -9.43 -6.32 11.84
N SER A 279 -9.44 -5.27 12.66
CA SER A 279 -9.42 -5.38 14.11
C SER A 279 -10.57 -6.22 14.65
N ALA A 280 -11.76 -6.10 14.06
CA ALA A 280 -12.90 -6.94 14.40
C ALA A 280 -12.60 -8.43 14.18
N LEU A 281 -12.04 -8.77 13.01
CA LEU A 281 -11.68 -10.15 12.67
C LEU A 281 -10.57 -10.69 13.59
N ALA A 282 -9.49 -9.92 13.79
CA ALA A 282 -8.41 -10.31 14.68
C ALA A 282 -8.89 -10.54 16.12
N SER A 283 -9.75 -9.65 16.64
CA SER A 283 -10.41 -9.82 17.94
C SER A 283 -11.27 -11.07 18.00
N LYS A 284 -12.04 -11.38 16.96
CA LYS A 284 -12.87 -12.59 16.88
C LYS A 284 -12.03 -13.86 16.95
N LEU A 285 -10.90 -13.87 16.23
CA LEU A 285 -9.95 -14.98 16.16
C LEU A 285 -8.99 -15.06 17.36
N ASN A 286 -9.09 -14.12 18.31
CA ASN A 286 -8.13 -13.93 19.41
C ASN A 286 -6.67 -13.88 18.91
N ALA A 287 -6.45 -13.23 17.77
CA ALA A 287 -5.17 -13.14 17.06
C ALA A 287 -4.55 -11.72 17.17
N PRO A 288 -3.21 -11.58 17.07
CA PRO A 288 -2.57 -10.27 16.96
C PRO A 288 -2.93 -9.58 15.65
N ILE A 289 -3.03 -8.25 15.70
CA ILE A 289 -2.76 -7.41 14.53
C ILE A 289 -1.29 -7.01 14.57
N ILE A 290 -0.56 -7.44 13.55
CA ILE A 290 0.83 -7.15 13.33
C ILE A 290 0.92 -6.13 12.20
N LEU A 291 1.53 -4.97 12.48
CA LEU A 291 1.76 -3.95 11.47
C LEU A 291 3.07 -4.20 10.71
N THR A 292 3.03 -3.99 9.40
CA THR A 292 4.18 -4.03 8.46
C THR A 292 4.12 -2.83 7.52
N ASP A 293 5.23 -2.45 6.91
CA ASP A 293 5.27 -1.46 5.83
C ASP A 293 4.71 -2.01 4.51
N GLY A 294 4.45 -3.31 4.44
CA GLY A 294 3.94 -4.01 3.27
C GLY A 294 5.01 -4.55 2.34
N ASN A 295 6.30 -4.28 2.61
CA ASN A 295 7.44 -4.64 1.75
C ASN A 295 8.46 -5.54 2.46
N ASP A 296 8.83 -5.20 3.70
CA ASP A 296 9.73 -6.00 4.53
C ASP A 296 8.95 -6.60 5.72
N LEU A 297 9.06 -7.93 5.84
CA LEU A 297 8.42 -8.71 6.89
C LEU A 297 9.44 -9.43 7.78
N SER A 298 10.73 -9.13 7.70
CA SER A 298 11.77 -9.91 8.36
C SER A 298 11.55 -10.03 9.88
N ASN A 299 11.24 -8.92 10.56
CA ASN A 299 10.99 -8.90 12.01
C ASN A 299 9.66 -9.57 12.37
N GLN A 300 8.58 -9.23 11.65
CA GLN A 300 7.24 -9.78 11.85
C GLN A 300 7.23 -11.29 11.60
N LYS A 301 7.93 -11.76 10.57
CA LYS A 301 8.07 -13.18 10.25
C LYS A 301 8.83 -13.93 11.35
N THR A 302 9.90 -13.34 11.88
CA THR A 302 10.63 -13.92 13.02
C THR A 302 9.71 -14.14 14.22
N TYR A 303 8.87 -13.15 14.55
CA TYR A 303 7.86 -13.30 15.60
C TYR A 303 6.81 -14.36 15.25
N ILE A 304 6.31 -14.36 14.01
CA ILE A 304 5.32 -15.33 13.52
C ILE A 304 5.84 -16.78 13.63
N ASP A 305 7.10 -17.00 13.28
CA ASP A 305 7.78 -18.30 13.38
C ASP A 305 7.96 -18.72 14.85
N LYS A 306 8.44 -17.80 15.69
CA LYS A 306 8.69 -18.04 17.12
C LYS A 306 7.41 -18.43 17.85
N GLU A 307 6.31 -17.73 17.60
CA GLU A 307 5.01 -18.00 18.22
C GLU A 307 4.21 -19.11 17.51
N ASN A 308 4.78 -19.71 16.46
CA ASN A 308 4.21 -20.85 15.73
C ASN A 308 2.82 -20.56 15.13
N TYR A 309 2.57 -19.33 14.67
CA TYR A 309 1.35 -19.03 13.91
C TYR A 309 1.40 -19.74 12.56
N ARG A 310 0.32 -20.44 12.22
CA ARG A 310 0.20 -21.25 11.00
C ARG A 310 -0.81 -20.70 10.02
N ASN A 311 -1.79 -19.94 10.49
CA ASN A 311 -2.71 -19.21 9.62
C ASN A 311 -2.33 -17.74 9.63
N VAL A 312 -2.20 -17.11 8.47
CA VAL A 312 -1.88 -15.69 8.37
C VAL A 312 -2.87 -15.02 7.44
N TYR A 313 -3.60 -14.05 7.96
CA TYR A 313 -4.45 -13.18 7.17
C TYR A 313 -3.66 -11.95 6.72
N LEU A 314 -3.69 -11.64 5.43
CA LEU A 314 -3.17 -10.39 4.88
C LEU A 314 -4.35 -9.47 4.63
N LEU A 315 -4.36 -8.29 5.25
CA LEU A 315 -5.43 -7.30 5.07
C LEU A 315 -5.02 -6.26 4.03
N GLY A 316 -5.87 -6.09 3.02
CA GLY A 316 -5.66 -5.14 1.93
C GLY A 316 -5.05 -5.76 0.67
N GLY A 317 -5.17 -5.03 -0.43
CA GLY A 317 -4.64 -5.42 -1.74
C GLY A 317 -3.12 -5.30 -1.84
N LEU A 318 -2.59 -5.43 -3.06
CA LEU A 318 -1.14 -5.39 -3.30
C LEU A 318 -0.49 -3.99 -3.12
N GLY A 319 -1.30 -2.94 -2.96
CA GLY A 319 -0.81 -1.62 -2.52
C GLY A 319 -0.67 -1.49 -0.99
N SER A 320 -1.28 -2.39 -0.22
CA SER A 320 -1.18 -2.45 1.25
C SER A 320 -0.10 -3.45 1.67
N ILE A 321 -0.18 -4.69 1.17
CA ILE A 321 0.82 -5.74 1.44
C ILE A 321 1.23 -6.33 0.11
N ASP A 322 2.50 -6.20 -0.24
CA ASP A 322 2.99 -6.49 -1.55
C ASP A 322 3.01 -8.01 -1.87
N LEU A 323 3.01 -8.35 -3.15
CA LEU A 323 3.09 -9.71 -3.66
C LEU A 323 4.36 -10.44 -3.21
N PRO A 324 5.57 -9.82 -3.18
CA PRO A 324 6.76 -10.48 -2.63
C PRO A 324 6.60 -10.91 -1.18
N VAL A 325 5.88 -10.14 -0.35
CA VAL A 325 5.59 -10.51 1.03
C VAL A 325 4.65 -11.71 1.08
N GLU A 326 3.61 -11.74 0.25
CA GLU A 326 2.72 -12.89 0.17
C GLU A 326 3.43 -14.16 -0.31
N TYR A 327 4.27 -14.05 -1.33
CA TYR A 327 5.04 -15.18 -1.88
C TYR A 327 6.16 -15.64 -0.94
N LEU A 328 6.71 -14.75 -0.11
CA LEU A 328 7.62 -15.12 0.98
C LEU A 328 6.94 -16.01 2.03
N LEU A 329 5.62 -15.89 2.17
CA LEU A 329 4.84 -16.64 3.14
C LEU A 329 4.12 -17.87 2.53
N LYS A 330 3.85 -17.90 1.23
CA LYS A 330 3.16 -19.03 0.60
C LYS A 330 4.12 -20.16 0.26
N ALA A 331 3.69 -21.40 0.50
CA ALA A 331 4.35 -22.54 -0.14
C ALA A 331 4.08 -22.52 -1.66
N PRO A 332 5.04 -22.96 -2.50
CA PRO A 332 4.85 -23.00 -3.95
C PRO A 332 3.64 -23.80 -4.40
N SER A 333 3.27 -24.85 -3.66
CA SER A 333 2.09 -25.68 -3.94
C SER A 333 0.76 -24.97 -3.68
N ALA A 334 0.76 -23.87 -2.91
CA ALA A 334 -0.43 -23.08 -2.60
C ALA A 334 -0.69 -21.96 -3.62
N VAL A 335 0.27 -21.66 -4.51
CA VAL A 335 0.11 -20.68 -5.58
C VAL A 335 -0.33 -21.40 -6.86
N PRO A 336 -1.50 -21.06 -7.44
CA PRO A 336 -1.98 -21.64 -8.68
C PRO A 336 -0.98 -21.52 -9.83
N GLN A 337 -0.91 -22.53 -10.71
CA GLN A 337 0.00 -22.49 -11.85
C GLN A 337 -0.33 -21.32 -12.80
N THR A 338 -1.61 -21.03 -12.99
CA THR A 338 -2.08 -19.87 -13.78
C THR A 338 -1.56 -18.54 -13.24
N GLU A 339 -1.44 -18.40 -11.90
CA GLU A 339 -0.89 -17.21 -11.25
C GLU A 339 0.60 -17.07 -11.51
N LYS A 340 1.36 -18.17 -11.37
CA LYS A 340 2.80 -18.20 -11.69
C LYS A 340 3.07 -17.90 -13.16
N ASP A 341 2.29 -18.51 -14.05
CA ASP A 341 2.43 -18.32 -15.50
C ASP A 341 2.14 -16.85 -15.87
N TYR A 342 1.11 -16.26 -15.27
CA TYR A 342 0.80 -14.84 -15.46
C TYR A 342 1.93 -13.93 -14.94
N VAL A 343 2.39 -14.13 -13.70
CA VAL A 343 3.47 -13.32 -13.11
C VAL A 343 4.76 -13.42 -13.94
N ASN A 344 5.13 -14.61 -14.40
CA ASN A 344 6.28 -14.80 -15.29
C ASN A 344 6.07 -14.13 -16.65
N SER A 345 4.86 -14.22 -17.23
CA SER A 345 4.54 -13.57 -18.50
C SER A 345 4.67 -12.06 -18.38
N LEU A 346 4.04 -11.45 -17.36
CA LEU A 346 4.11 -10.01 -17.13
C LEU A 346 5.56 -9.56 -16.87
N LYS A 347 6.34 -10.33 -16.09
CA LYS A 347 7.77 -10.09 -15.90
C LYS A 347 8.54 -10.07 -17.23
N SER A 348 8.30 -11.03 -18.12
CA SER A 348 8.93 -11.07 -19.45
C SER A 348 8.48 -9.92 -20.36
N TYR A 349 7.25 -9.42 -20.23
CA TYR A 349 6.82 -8.21 -20.92
C TYR A 349 7.50 -6.94 -20.38
N CYS A 350 7.76 -6.86 -19.07
CA CYS A 350 8.60 -5.80 -18.53
C CYS A 350 10.04 -5.88 -19.06
N GLU A 351 10.66 -7.07 -19.08
CA GLU A 351 12.00 -7.25 -19.67
C GLU A 351 12.04 -6.86 -21.15
N SER A 352 11.01 -7.22 -21.91
CA SER A 352 10.91 -6.88 -23.34
C SER A 352 10.79 -5.36 -23.55
N TYR A 353 10.01 -4.69 -22.70
CA TYR A 353 9.92 -3.23 -22.68
C TYR A 353 11.28 -2.57 -22.39
N GLU A 354 12.00 -3.03 -21.37
CA GLU A 354 13.31 -2.47 -21.00
C GLU A 354 14.34 -2.67 -22.12
N ASN A 355 14.38 -3.86 -22.73
CA ASN A 355 15.27 -4.14 -23.86
C ASN A 355 14.95 -3.25 -25.06
N GLU A 356 13.68 -3.10 -25.41
CA GLU A 356 13.23 -2.26 -26.51
C GLU A 356 13.58 -0.78 -26.27
N THR A 357 13.38 -0.31 -25.04
CA THR A 357 13.75 1.05 -24.61
C THR A 357 15.25 1.27 -24.72
N SER A 358 16.06 0.34 -24.21
CA SER A 358 17.53 0.46 -24.23
C SER A 358 18.07 0.40 -25.65
N ASN A 359 17.59 -0.52 -26.49
CA ASN A 359 18.02 -0.62 -27.89
C ASN A 359 17.69 0.65 -28.68
N THR A 360 16.48 1.20 -28.48
CA THR A 360 16.08 2.47 -29.12
C THR A 360 16.94 3.63 -28.63
N ALA A 361 17.24 3.68 -27.33
CA ALA A 361 18.10 4.71 -26.77
C ALA A 361 19.52 4.66 -27.38
N ASP A 362 20.08 3.47 -27.55
CA ASP A 362 21.38 3.28 -28.21
C ASP A 362 21.35 3.73 -29.68
N GLU A 363 20.30 3.36 -30.43
CA GLU A 363 20.10 3.75 -31.84
C GLU A 363 19.95 5.28 -32.00
N LEU A 364 19.17 5.92 -31.13
CA LEU A 364 18.99 7.37 -31.13
C LEU A 364 20.27 8.09 -30.72
N ASN A 365 21.03 7.56 -29.76
CA ASN A 365 22.29 8.17 -29.34
C ASN A 365 23.34 8.13 -30.46
N GLU A 366 23.43 7.03 -31.22
CA GLU A 366 24.25 6.96 -32.43
C GLU A 366 23.79 8.01 -33.46
N THR A 367 22.48 8.07 -33.72
CA THR A 367 21.87 9.00 -34.68
C THR A 367 22.12 10.48 -34.31
N TYR A 368 21.94 10.88 -33.05
CA TYR A 368 22.07 12.27 -32.62
C TYR A 368 23.50 12.73 -32.32
N THR A 369 24.45 11.81 -32.16
CA THR A 369 25.88 12.15 -32.12
C THR A 369 26.29 12.84 -33.43
N ASP A 370 25.74 12.40 -34.56
CA ASP A 370 25.95 13.02 -35.87
C ASP A 370 25.27 14.40 -35.98
N ALA A 371 24.09 14.59 -35.39
CA ALA A 371 23.41 15.90 -35.35
C ALA A 371 24.23 16.98 -34.63
N THR A 372 24.86 16.64 -33.50
CA THR A 372 25.66 17.60 -32.73
C THR A 372 26.88 18.07 -33.52
N SER A 373 27.53 17.15 -34.23
CA SER A 373 28.65 17.46 -35.12
C SER A 373 28.19 18.35 -36.29
N THR A 374 27.08 17.97 -36.93
CA THR A 374 26.47 18.73 -38.05
C THR A 374 26.08 20.15 -37.64
N MET A 375 25.56 20.34 -36.42
CA MET A 375 25.20 21.68 -35.90
C MET A 375 26.44 22.58 -35.70
N SER A 376 27.56 22.00 -35.23
CA SER A 376 28.83 22.73 -35.10
C SER A 376 29.38 23.15 -36.46
N GLU A 377 29.22 22.31 -37.47
CA GLU A 377 29.63 22.58 -38.84
C GLU A 377 28.75 23.65 -39.50
N LEU A 378 27.43 23.59 -39.29
CA LEU A 378 26.47 24.62 -39.74
C LEU A 378 26.83 26.01 -39.19
N ASN A 379 27.16 26.11 -37.90
CA ASN A 379 27.59 27.37 -37.28
C ASN A 379 28.91 27.92 -37.83
N SER A 380 29.73 27.07 -38.45
CA SER A 380 31.03 27.42 -39.02
C SER A 380 30.98 27.62 -40.55
N ALA A 381 29.79 27.45 -41.16
CA ALA A 381 29.62 27.55 -42.60
C ALA A 381 29.93 28.97 -43.11
N SER A 382 30.70 29.04 -44.19
CA SER A 382 31.21 30.26 -44.80
C SER A 382 30.56 30.59 -46.15
N SER A 383 29.74 29.68 -46.65
CA SER A 383 29.03 29.81 -47.92
C SER A 383 27.62 29.24 -47.87
N ILE A 384 26.76 29.70 -48.78
CA ILE A 384 25.39 29.18 -48.92
C ILE A 384 25.39 27.68 -49.26
N GLU A 385 26.38 27.21 -50.02
CA GLU A 385 26.51 25.80 -50.39
C GLU A 385 26.79 24.92 -49.16
N GLU A 386 27.69 25.37 -48.28
CA GLU A 386 27.97 24.69 -47.00
C GLU A 386 26.74 24.69 -46.09
N ILE A 387 26.02 25.81 -45.99
CA ILE A 387 24.78 25.90 -45.20
C ILE A 387 23.75 24.87 -45.69
N ARG A 388 23.56 24.75 -47.02
CA ARG A 388 22.64 23.75 -47.61
C ARG A 388 23.06 22.34 -47.26
N GLN A 389 24.33 22.00 -47.47
CA GLN A 389 24.85 20.68 -47.17
C GLN A 389 24.60 20.27 -45.71
N TYR A 390 24.84 21.17 -44.75
CA TYR A 390 24.62 20.86 -43.34
C TYR A 390 23.14 20.85 -42.94
N LEU A 391 22.28 21.65 -43.57
CA LEU A 391 20.83 21.57 -43.39
C LEU A 391 20.30 20.22 -43.88
N ASP A 392 20.73 19.75 -45.05
CA ASP A 392 20.34 18.44 -45.60
C ASP A 392 20.75 17.30 -44.66
N GLN A 393 21.99 17.36 -44.14
CA GLN A 393 22.48 16.39 -43.17
C GLN A 393 21.64 16.40 -41.88
N MET A 394 21.30 17.58 -41.36
CA MET A 394 20.45 17.72 -40.17
C MET A 394 19.05 17.14 -40.40
N ILE A 395 18.43 17.48 -41.54
CA ILE A 395 17.12 16.94 -41.94
C ILE A 395 17.18 15.41 -42.04
N GLN A 396 18.23 14.85 -42.62
CA GLN A 396 18.42 13.40 -42.74
C GLN A 396 18.55 12.73 -41.37
N VAL A 397 19.33 13.31 -40.46
CA VAL A 397 19.50 12.79 -39.09
C VAL A 397 18.18 12.81 -38.32
N LEU A 398 17.45 13.93 -38.36
CA LEU A 398 16.13 14.06 -37.72
C LEU A 398 15.10 13.09 -38.33
N THR A 399 15.13 12.91 -39.66
CA THR A 399 14.24 11.96 -40.35
C THR A 399 14.52 10.53 -39.90
N SER A 400 15.80 10.17 -39.74
CA SER A 400 16.22 8.87 -39.23
C SER A 400 15.75 8.67 -37.78
N GLY A 401 15.97 9.68 -36.92
CA GLY A 401 15.50 9.65 -35.53
C GLY A 401 13.97 9.53 -35.41
N SER A 402 13.20 10.25 -36.24
CA SER A 402 11.74 10.13 -36.29
C SER A 402 11.28 8.73 -36.71
N SER A 403 11.98 8.11 -37.66
CA SER A 403 11.72 6.73 -38.08
C SER A 403 12.00 5.72 -36.96
N SER A 404 13.10 5.87 -36.22
CA SER A 404 13.43 5.02 -35.07
C SER A 404 12.40 5.17 -33.94
N LEU A 405 12.00 6.41 -33.61
CA LEU A 405 10.93 6.68 -32.63
C LEU A 405 9.58 6.09 -33.06
N THR A 406 9.24 6.16 -34.35
CA THR A 406 8.01 5.58 -34.89
C THR A 406 8.00 4.05 -34.75
N THR A 407 9.15 3.42 -35.01
CA THR A 407 9.33 1.97 -34.82
C THR A 407 9.19 1.60 -33.35
N TYR A 408 9.86 2.35 -32.46
CA TYR A 408 9.77 2.16 -31.01
C TYR A 408 8.33 2.26 -30.50
N LYS A 409 7.59 3.30 -30.88
CA LYS A 409 6.16 3.46 -30.57
C LYS A 409 5.34 2.24 -31.02
N SER A 410 5.60 1.74 -32.22
CA SER A 410 4.90 0.56 -32.76
C SER A 410 5.19 -0.68 -31.91
N ASN A 411 6.45 -0.88 -31.51
CA ASN A 411 6.84 -2.01 -30.66
C ASN A 411 6.21 -1.92 -29.27
N LEU A 412 6.22 -0.74 -28.64
CA LEU A 412 5.51 -0.50 -27.37
C LEU A 412 4.01 -0.76 -27.48
N THR A 413 3.40 -0.35 -28.59
CA THR A 413 1.97 -0.58 -28.87
C THR A 413 1.66 -2.08 -28.94
N VAL A 414 2.51 -2.87 -29.59
CA VAL A 414 2.37 -4.35 -29.63
C VAL A 414 2.48 -4.94 -28.22
N LEU A 415 3.48 -4.56 -27.44
CA LEU A 415 3.66 -5.05 -26.07
C LEU A 415 2.43 -4.73 -25.19
N ARG A 416 1.94 -3.49 -25.24
CA ARG A 416 0.72 -3.07 -24.54
C ARG A 416 -0.48 -3.91 -24.96
N ASP A 417 -0.70 -4.06 -26.25
CA ASP A 417 -1.86 -4.79 -26.78
C ASP A 417 -1.81 -6.26 -26.40
N ASP A 418 -0.63 -6.86 -26.36
CA ASP A 418 -0.47 -8.25 -25.93
C ASP A 418 -0.71 -8.44 -24.43
N VAL A 419 -0.20 -7.53 -23.58
CA VAL A 419 -0.52 -7.55 -22.14
C VAL A 419 -2.02 -7.35 -21.89
N SER A 420 -2.67 -6.46 -22.66
CA SER A 420 -4.12 -6.21 -22.51
C SER A 420 -5.00 -7.43 -22.77
N LYS A 421 -4.48 -8.43 -23.50
CA LYS A 421 -5.17 -9.68 -23.84
C LYS A 421 -4.88 -10.82 -22.86
N LEU A 422 -3.98 -10.62 -21.89
CA LEU A 422 -3.68 -11.64 -20.90
C LEU A 422 -4.91 -11.95 -20.05
N SER A 423 -5.13 -13.24 -19.77
CA SER A 423 -6.10 -13.67 -18.78
C SER A 423 -5.55 -13.38 -17.39
N VAL A 424 -6.01 -12.29 -16.77
CA VAL A 424 -5.51 -11.87 -15.45
C VAL A 424 -6.15 -12.71 -14.35
N PRO A 425 -5.37 -13.40 -13.49
CA PRO A 425 -5.89 -14.08 -12.31
C PRO A 425 -6.50 -13.11 -11.30
N ASP A 426 -7.56 -13.56 -10.61
CA ASP A 426 -8.23 -12.79 -9.56
C ASP A 426 -7.23 -12.25 -8.53
N GLY A 427 -7.29 -10.95 -8.27
CA GLY A 427 -6.43 -10.24 -7.31
C GLY A 427 -5.11 -9.70 -7.88
N LEU A 428 -4.78 -10.00 -9.14
CA LEU A 428 -3.58 -9.48 -9.83
C LEU A 428 -3.88 -8.38 -10.85
N GLU A 429 -5.12 -7.91 -10.94
CA GLU A 429 -5.59 -6.87 -11.88
C GLU A 429 -4.82 -5.56 -11.72
N VAL A 430 -4.42 -5.24 -10.50
CA VAL A 430 -3.63 -4.03 -10.20
C VAL A 430 -2.24 -4.07 -10.87
N LEU A 431 -1.62 -5.25 -11.00
CA LEU A 431 -0.34 -5.40 -11.68
C LEU A 431 -0.49 -5.21 -13.19
N ASN A 432 -1.57 -5.76 -13.76
CA ASN A 432 -1.92 -5.57 -15.17
C ASN A 432 -2.12 -4.08 -15.48
N LYS A 433 -2.94 -3.42 -14.65
CA LYS A 433 -3.24 -2.00 -14.78
C LYS A 433 -1.97 -1.15 -14.64
N GLN A 434 -1.11 -1.46 -13.68
CA GLN A 434 0.17 -0.75 -13.50
C GLN A 434 1.02 -0.81 -14.77
N TYR A 435 1.19 -1.99 -15.37
CA TYR A 435 1.94 -2.10 -16.63
C TYR A 435 1.29 -1.28 -17.75
N LEU A 436 -0.02 -1.44 -17.95
CA LEU A 436 -0.75 -0.78 -19.03
C LEU A 436 -0.75 0.75 -18.89
N ASP A 437 -0.92 1.27 -17.68
CA ASP A 437 -0.89 2.71 -17.42
C ASP A 437 0.52 3.26 -17.70
N SER A 438 1.57 2.57 -17.26
CA SER A 438 2.95 2.99 -17.48
C SER A 438 3.39 2.94 -18.94
N ILE A 439 3.07 1.86 -19.68
CA ILE A 439 3.43 1.77 -21.09
C ILE A 439 2.65 2.77 -21.96
N ASN A 440 1.40 3.08 -21.60
CA ASN A 440 0.63 4.14 -22.29
C ASN A 440 1.27 5.52 -22.10
N LYS A 441 1.68 5.86 -20.87
CA LYS A 441 2.43 7.11 -20.62
C LYS A 441 3.70 7.18 -21.48
N GLN A 442 4.41 6.07 -21.63
CA GLN A 442 5.60 6.04 -22.48
C GLN A 442 5.24 6.24 -23.96
N ILE A 443 4.23 5.55 -24.48
CA ILE A 443 3.74 5.72 -25.85
C ILE A 443 3.37 7.19 -26.11
N ASP A 444 2.67 7.84 -25.18
CA ASP A 444 2.27 9.23 -25.30
C ASP A 444 3.45 10.19 -25.35
N SER A 445 4.51 9.94 -24.58
CA SER A 445 5.74 10.74 -24.67
C SER A 445 6.53 10.49 -25.95
N VAL A 446 6.61 9.25 -26.41
CA VAL A 446 7.24 8.94 -27.70
C VAL A 446 6.50 9.63 -28.84
N ASN A 447 5.16 9.72 -28.77
CA ASN A 447 4.36 10.50 -29.72
C ASN A 447 4.76 11.98 -29.72
N GLN A 448 4.85 12.60 -28.55
CA GLN A 448 5.27 14.00 -28.43
C GLN A 448 6.68 14.21 -29.02
N SER A 449 7.59 13.26 -28.81
CA SER A 449 8.95 13.30 -29.37
C SER A 449 8.97 13.17 -30.90
N ILE A 450 8.08 12.35 -31.47
CA ILE A 450 7.90 12.23 -32.93
C ILE A 450 7.35 13.55 -33.50
N ASP A 451 6.30 14.10 -32.88
CA ASP A 451 5.65 15.34 -33.34
C ASP A 451 6.64 16.52 -33.31
N TYR A 452 7.46 16.63 -32.27
CA TYR A 452 8.53 17.61 -32.20
C TYR A 452 9.56 17.42 -33.32
N THR A 453 10.06 16.20 -33.50
CA THR A 453 11.10 15.90 -34.50
C THR A 453 10.59 16.22 -35.90
N ASN A 454 9.34 15.87 -36.21
CA ASN A 454 8.69 16.20 -37.48
C ASN A 454 8.51 17.70 -37.66
N SER A 455 8.13 18.43 -36.62
CA SER A 455 8.02 19.89 -36.67
C SER A 455 9.37 20.56 -36.96
N CYS A 456 10.47 20.04 -36.38
CA CYS A 456 11.83 20.50 -36.70
C CYS A 456 12.16 20.27 -38.18
N ILE A 457 11.84 19.09 -38.71
CA ILE A 457 12.06 18.75 -40.12
C ILE A 457 11.28 19.69 -41.04
N GLU A 458 10.00 19.95 -40.76
CA GLU A 458 9.17 20.87 -41.55
C GLU A 458 9.74 22.29 -41.58
N ILE A 459 10.19 22.79 -40.42
CA ILE A 459 10.80 24.13 -40.31
C ILE A 459 12.13 24.19 -41.08
N LEU A 460 13.00 23.18 -40.96
CA LEU A 460 14.28 23.14 -41.67
C LEU A 460 14.10 23.09 -43.19
N ASN A 461 13.14 22.31 -43.71
CA ASN A 461 12.79 22.33 -45.13
C ASN A 461 12.29 23.73 -45.57
N SER A 462 11.49 24.41 -44.75
CA SER A 462 11.01 25.77 -45.04
C SER A 462 12.15 26.79 -45.09
N ILE A 463 13.18 26.63 -44.25
CA ILE A 463 14.42 27.42 -44.29
C ILE A 463 15.18 27.16 -45.60
N GLU A 464 15.33 25.90 -46.02
CA GLU A 464 15.97 25.52 -47.28
C GLU A 464 15.28 26.18 -48.49
N GLU A 465 13.95 26.13 -48.55
CA GLU A 465 13.16 26.83 -49.57
C GLU A 465 13.38 28.35 -49.56
N GLY A 466 13.52 28.96 -48.38
CA GLY A 466 13.84 30.38 -48.23
C GLY A 466 15.23 30.72 -48.77
N ILE A 467 16.21 29.85 -48.56
CA ILE A 467 17.57 29.97 -49.11
C ILE A 467 17.54 29.88 -50.64
N ASP A 468 16.74 28.96 -51.21
CA ASP A 468 16.55 28.84 -52.66
C ASP A 468 15.89 30.07 -53.29
N ALA A 469 14.90 30.65 -52.59
CA ALA A 469 14.18 31.83 -53.04
C ALA A 469 14.94 33.15 -52.78
N GLN A 470 16.04 33.11 -52.03
CA GLN A 470 16.72 34.30 -51.48
C GLN A 470 15.77 35.18 -50.62
N ASP A 471 14.85 34.54 -49.89
CA ASP A 471 13.83 35.18 -49.05
C ASP A 471 14.33 35.26 -47.60
N GLN A 472 14.92 36.40 -47.24
CA GLN A 472 15.49 36.63 -45.91
C GLN A 472 14.41 36.67 -44.80
N ASP A 473 13.23 37.21 -45.09
CA ASP A 473 12.15 37.32 -44.11
C ASP A 473 11.61 35.92 -43.74
N LYS A 474 11.51 35.03 -44.73
CA LYS A 474 11.14 33.62 -44.49
C LYS A 474 12.18 32.91 -43.62
N ILE A 475 13.47 33.05 -43.94
CA ILE A 475 14.54 32.41 -43.15
C ILE A 475 14.51 32.87 -41.69
N GLU A 476 14.38 34.18 -41.44
CA GLU A 476 14.33 34.73 -40.06
C GLU A 476 13.09 34.24 -39.31
N THR A 477 11.93 34.25 -39.97
CA THR A 477 10.66 33.80 -39.38
C THR A 477 10.71 32.32 -38.99
N GLU A 478 11.17 31.44 -39.88
CA GLU A 478 11.26 30.00 -39.63
C GLU A 478 12.34 29.66 -38.60
N SER A 479 13.47 30.38 -38.60
CA SER A 479 14.51 30.24 -37.57
C SER A 479 13.97 30.58 -36.18
N GLN A 480 13.13 31.61 -36.06
CA GLN A 480 12.48 31.94 -34.78
C GLN A 480 11.54 30.83 -34.32
N LYS A 481 10.75 30.23 -35.22
CA LYS A 481 9.89 29.09 -34.87
C LYS A 481 10.69 27.91 -34.34
N LEU A 482 11.86 27.63 -34.93
CA LEU A 482 12.75 26.56 -34.45
C LEU A 482 13.26 26.84 -33.02
N GLN A 483 13.59 28.10 -32.72
CA GLN A 483 13.98 28.52 -31.36
C GLN A 483 12.83 28.37 -30.37
N ASP A 484 11.63 28.81 -30.74
CA ASP A 484 10.44 28.72 -29.89
C ASP A 484 10.10 27.24 -29.58
N LEU A 485 10.14 26.39 -30.61
CA LEU A 485 9.90 24.94 -30.49
C LEU A 485 10.91 24.29 -29.52
N SER A 486 12.20 24.67 -29.57
CA SER A 486 13.22 24.15 -28.66
C SER A 486 12.95 24.49 -27.19
N GLN A 487 12.29 25.61 -26.90
CA GLN A 487 11.91 26.00 -25.54
C GLN A 487 10.73 25.18 -25.03
N GLU A 488 9.80 24.82 -25.92
CA GLU A 488 8.66 23.95 -25.59
C GLU A 488 9.12 22.53 -25.22
N MET A 489 10.10 21.95 -25.93
CA MET A 489 10.61 20.60 -25.63
C MET A 489 11.26 20.48 -24.25
N ASN A 490 12.01 21.48 -23.79
CA ASN A 490 12.63 21.46 -22.47
C ASN A 490 11.59 21.36 -21.33
N SER A 491 10.33 21.71 -21.59
CA SER A 491 9.23 21.55 -20.62
C SER A 491 8.60 20.14 -20.61
N ILE A 492 8.83 19.34 -21.66
CA ILE A 492 8.28 17.98 -21.83
C ILE A 492 9.21 16.94 -21.18
N THR A 493 10.52 17.12 -21.27
CA THR A 493 11.55 16.19 -20.75
C THR A 493 11.62 16.09 -19.23
N ASP A 494 11.09 17.08 -18.50
CA ASP A 494 11.05 17.10 -17.02
C ASP A 494 9.99 16.15 -16.41
N VAL A 495 9.19 15.46 -17.22
CA VAL A 495 7.96 14.76 -16.76
C VAL A 495 8.08 13.22 -16.71
N GLN A 496 9.17 12.60 -17.18
CA GLN A 496 9.21 11.14 -17.33
C GLN A 496 10.19 10.41 -16.41
N ASP A 497 9.63 9.78 -15.38
CA ASP A 497 10.29 8.75 -14.58
C ASP A 497 10.10 7.40 -15.27
N SER A 498 11.12 6.93 -16.00
CA SER A 498 11.11 5.62 -16.67
C SER A 498 11.14 4.43 -15.68
N SER A 499 11.14 4.68 -14.38
CA SER A 499 11.30 3.62 -13.38
C SER A 499 10.05 2.77 -13.11
N ASP A 500 8.85 3.15 -13.57
CA ASP A 500 7.61 2.44 -13.20
C ASP A 500 7.59 0.95 -13.65
N ILE A 501 7.92 0.66 -14.91
CA ILE A 501 7.93 -0.72 -15.44
C ILE A 501 9.12 -1.50 -14.89
N TYR A 502 10.29 -0.86 -14.74
CA TYR A 502 11.45 -1.47 -14.10
C TYR A 502 11.17 -1.84 -12.63
N ASN A 503 10.52 -0.97 -11.87
CA ASN A 503 10.12 -1.24 -10.48
C ASN A 503 9.14 -2.42 -10.43
N LEU A 504 8.18 -2.48 -11.37
CA LEU A 504 7.30 -3.65 -11.51
C LEU A 504 8.09 -4.92 -11.84
N TYR A 505 9.07 -4.86 -12.74
CA TYR A 505 9.95 -5.99 -13.06
C TYR A 505 10.68 -6.50 -11.81
N ILE A 506 11.31 -5.62 -11.03
CA ILE A 506 12.02 -5.98 -9.80
C ILE A 506 11.07 -6.61 -8.77
N ARG A 507 9.88 -6.05 -8.62
CA ARG A 507 8.83 -6.56 -7.74
C ARG A 507 8.40 -7.98 -8.13
N LEU A 508 8.08 -8.22 -9.40
CA LEU A 508 7.68 -9.55 -9.89
C LEU A 508 8.82 -10.57 -9.76
N THR A 509 10.06 -10.15 -10.03
CA THR A 509 11.25 -10.98 -9.85
C THR A 509 11.43 -11.39 -8.39
N THR A 510 11.37 -10.42 -7.47
CA THR A 510 11.50 -10.66 -6.03
C THR A 510 10.40 -11.60 -5.53
N ALA A 511 9.16 -11.44 -6.02
CA ALA A 511 8.08 -12.35 -5.68
C ALA A 511 8.41 -13.78 -6.10
N MET A 512 8.79 -14.00 -7.36
CA MET A 512 9.12 -15.34 -7.86
C MET A 512 10.35 -15.94 -7.16
N ASP A 513 11.36 -15.14 -6.82
CA ASP A 513 12.51 -15.58 -6.04
C ASP A 513 12.11 -16.02 -4.63
N ASN A 514 11.29 -15.23 -3.94
CA ASN A 514 10.75 -15.58 -2.63
C ASN A 514 9.96 -16.89 -2.68
N LEU A 515 9.13 -17.08 -3.72
CA LEU A 515 8.38 -18.31 -3.91
C LEU A 515 9.31 -19.51 -4.14
N ASN A 516 10.35 -19.36 -4.96
CA ASN A 516 11.30 -20.44 -5.25
C ASN A 516 12.17 -20.83 -4.05
N GLN A 517 12.38 -19.92 -3.09
CA GLN A 517 13.12 -20.20 -1.85
C GLN A 517 12.31 -21.03 -0.84
N GLN A 518 10.98 -21.01 -0.91
CA GLN A 518 10.10 -21.78 -0.03
C GLN A 518 10.07 -23.25 -0.39
#